data_AF-A0A5J4KBF6-F1
#
_entry.id   AF-A0A5J4KBF6-F1
#
_cell.length_a   1.000
_cell.length_b   1.000
_cell.length_c   1.000
_cell.angle_alpha   90.00
_cell.angle_beta   90.00
_cell.angle_gamma   90.00
#
_symmetry.space_group_name_H-M   'P 1'
#
loop_
_entity.id
_entity.type
_entity.pdbx_description
1 polymer ?
#
loop_
_entity_poly.entity_id
_entity_poly.type
_entity_poly.pdbx_seq_one_letter_code
_entity_poly.pdbx_strand_id
1 'polypeptide(L)'
;MIVATHPATSDPPSVGEQRAETVYELFVSTLPCPAFSAKDVLDVYLHRGSFETVLADEDGEQDADRWVSHTAWGQECFQILVQWLWNLRMELGLHLTPATVRTTEFAPAHAVLPVALSEPAVPSGSAAPVIYGPAQWAKRSFTGGFPGSVFTLQPDGTLRCPADHPLYAQERRPEHDGSLRVLYAGRIGFCRACPLREQCQEHPSTKKPRRVSAVFWPLPPDPLSAPAVPSLPHVPVVSPSAPLLWRDWPRRSVRRHWTQLLRRETATFSWEACPQSSQPAHPLKPDETLLTREQRAHYRLSWSQRLARNARSADAPRLSVLLHGLPVRFFETFGPPAQAVA
;
A
#
# COMPACT_ATOMS: atom_id res chain seq x y z
N MET A 1 -4.81 -11.90 -12.35
CA MET A 1 -6.20 -11.40 -12.32
C MET A 1 -7.09 -12.58 -12.00
N ILE A 2 -7.97 -12.43 -11.01
CA ILE A 2 -8.84 -13.50 -10.50
C ILE A 2 -10.27 -12.95 -10.49
N VAL A 3 -11.23 -13.77 -10.91
CA VAL A 3 -12.65 -13.43 -10.83
C VAL A 3 -13.27 -14.36 -9.81
N ALA A 4 -13.80 -13.81 -8.72
CA ALA A 4 -14.59 -14.57 -7.74
C ALA A 4 -16.07 -14.39 -8.05
N THR A 5 -16.85 -15.45 -7.85
CA THR A 5 -18.29 -15.42 -8.06
C THR A 5 -19.03 -15.92 -6.83
N HIS A 6 -20.10 -15.22 -6.46
CA HIS A 6 -20.99 -15.63 -5.39
C HIS A 6 -22.45 -15.31 -5.79
N PRO A 7 -23.43 -16.02 -5.22
CA PRO A 7 -24.84 -15.79 -5.55
C PRO A 7 -25.28 -14.39 -5.12
N ALA A 8 -26.14 -13.78 -5.94
CA ALA A 8 -26.73 -12.48 -5.64
C ALA A 8 -27.70 -12.56 -4.45
N THR A 9 -27.61 -11.57 -3.57
CA THR A 9 -28.53 -11.38 -2.44
C THR A 9 -29.67 -10.45 -2.82
N SER A 10 -30.68 -10.30 -1.94
CA SER A 10 -31.78 -9.35 -2.13
C SER A 10 -31.29 -7.90 -2.21
N ASP A 11 -30.21 -7.60 -1.50
CA ASP A 11 -29.58 -6.29 -1.50
C ASP A 11 -28.52 -6.19 -2.61
N PRO A 12 -28.39 -5.01 -3.25
CA PRO A 12 -27.37 -4.80 -4.27
C PRO A 12 -25.97 -4.97 -3.66
N PRO A 13 -25.03 -5.62 -4.38
CA PRO A 13 -23.71 -5.88 -3.83
C PRO A 13 -22.94 -4.57 -3.62
N SER A 14 -22.25 -4.44 -2.48
CA SER A 14 -21.39 -3.29 -2.18
C SER A 14 -20.13 -3.26 -3.04
N VAL A 15 -19.69 -4.43 -3.54
CA VAL A 15 -18.50 -4.62 -4.36
C VAL A 15 -18.82 -5.65 -5.45
N GLY A 16 -18.38 -5.39 -6.69
CA GLY A 16 -18.59 -6.30 -7.82
C GLY A 16 -19.70 -5.87 -8.78
N GLU A 17 -19.86 -6.63 -9.86
CA GLU A 17 -20.90 -6.44 -10.87
C GLU A 17 -21.89 -7.60 -10.80
N GLN A 18 -23.16 -7.32 -10.53
CA GLN A 18 -24.22 -8.33 -10.58
C GLN A 18 -24.65 -8.55 -12.03
N ARG A 19 -24.63 -9.80 -12.49
CA ARG A 19 -25.24 -10.23 -13.75
C ARG A 19 -26.15 -11.42 -13.49
N ALA A 20 -27.44 -11.23 -13.75
CA ALA A 20 -28.49 -12.17 -13.36
C ALA A 20 -28.43 -12.47 -11.84
N GLU A 21 -28.28 -13.74 -11.47
CA GLU A 21 -28.27 -14.22 -10.08
C GLU A 21 -26.85 -14.40 -9.51
N THR A 22 -25.83 -13.87 -10.19
CA THR A 22 -24.42 -14.01 -9.80
C THR A 22 -23.74 -12.65 -9.70
N VAL A 23 -22.99 -12.44 -8.63
CA VAL A 23 -22.10 -11.29 -8.44
C VAL A 23 -20.69 -11.68 -8.82
N TYR A 24 -20.04 -10.84 -9.64
CA TYR A 24 -18.68 -11.01 -10.10
C TYR A 24 -17.78 -9.98 -9.44
N GLU A 25 -16.77 -10.44 -8.71
CA GLU A 25 -15.75 -9.60 -8.10
C GLU A 25 -14.41 -9.81 -8.79
N LEU A 26 -13.74 -8.71 -9.13
CA LEU A 26 -12.45 -8.72 -9.82
C LEU A 26 -11.31 -8.43 -8.83
N PHE A 27 -10.41 -9.40 -8.69
CA PHE A 27 -9.20 -9.28 -7.90
C PHE A 27 -7.98 -9.15 -8.81
N VAL A 28 -7.25 -8.05 -8.64
CA VAL A 28 -5.98 -7.82 -9.34
C VAL A 28 -4.86 -7.97 -8.33
N SER A 29 -3.86 -8.79 -8.66
CA SER A 29 -2.73 -9.09 -7.80
C SER A 29 -1.45 -9.06 -8.61
N THR A 30 -0.39 -8.54 -7.99
CA THR A 30 1.00 -8.59 -8.48
C THR A 30 1.74 -9.82 -7.96
N LEU A 31 1.10 -10.65 -7.13
CA LEU A 31 1.69 -11.87 -6.60
C LEU A 31 2.05 -12.84 -7.74
N PRO A 32 3.22 -13.48 -7.68
CA PRO A 32 3.67 -14.35 -8.74
C PRO A 32 2.79 -15.62 -8.82
N CYS A 33 2.17 -15.81 -9.99
CA CYS A 33 1.30 -16.96 -10.30
C CYS A 33 1.92 -18.34 -9.95
N PRO A 34 3.23 -18.58 -10.08
CA PRO A 34 3.83 -19.86 -9.70
C PRO A 34 3.87 -20.14 -8.19
N ALA A 35 3.74 -19.11 -7.34
CA ALA A 35 3.88 -19.24 -5.89
C ALA A 35 2.56 -19.02 -5.13
N PHE A 36 1.54 -18.45 -5.77
CA PHE A 36 0.25 -18.15 -5.14
C PHE A 36 -0.88 -18.63 -6.04
N SER A 37 -1.71 -19.51 -5.51
CA SER A 37 -2.96 -19.90 -6.18
C SER A 37 -3.98 -18.77 -6.15
N ALA A 38 -5.03 -18.88 -6.97
CA ALA A 38 -6.15 -17.93 -6.93
C ALA A 38 -6.83 -17.90 -5.55
N LYS A 39 -6.90 -19.06 -4.87
CA LYS A 39 -7.42 -19.18 -3.51
C LYS A 39 -6.53 -18.46 -2.50
N ASP A 40 -5.22 -18.63 -2.60
CA ASP A 40 -4.26 -17.94 -1.72
C ASP A 40 -4.42 -16.42 -1.77
N VAL A 41 -4.57 -15.86 -2.98
CA VAL A 41 -4.79 -14.43 -3.16
C VAL A 41 -6.12 -13.98 -2.54
N LEU A 42 -7.16 -14.79 -2.70
CA LEU A 42 -8.48 -14.50 -2.14
C LEU A 42 -8.45 -14.57 -0.61
N ASP A 43 -7.81 -15.60 -0.05
CA ASP A 43 -7.64 -15.77 1.40
C ASP A 43 -6.87 -14.59 1.99
N VAL A 44 -5.77 -14.16 1.36
CA VAL A 44 -5.02 -12.96 1.77
C VAL A 44 -5.91 -11.71 1.74
N TYR A 45 -6.69 -11.52 0.67
CA TYR A 45 -7.57 -10.36 0.56
C TYR A 45 -8.67 -10.37 1.63
N LEU A 46 -9.36 -11.50 1.81
CA LEU A 46 -10.48 -11.62 2.74
C LEU A 46 -10.01 -11.50 4.20
N HIS A 47 -8.79 -11.97 4.51
CA HIS A 47 -8.21 -11.84 5.85
C HIS A 47 -7.71 -10.42 6.15
N ARG A 48 -7.67 -9.48 5.19
CA ARG A 48 -7.24 -8.10 5.46
C ARG A 48 -8.07 -7.42 6.55
N GLY A 49 -9.38 -7.69 6.58
CA GLY A 49 -10.31 -7.12 7.54
C GLY A 49 -10.01 -7.51 8.99
N SER A 50 -9.39 -8.69 9.21
CA SER A 50 -9.03 -9.16 10.55
C SER A 50 -7.98 -8.27 11.24
N PHE A 51 -7.21 -7.49 10.46
CA PHE A 51 -6.21 -6.56 10.99
C PHE A 51 -6.72 -5.14 11.17
N GLU A 52 -7.85 -4.78 10.55
CA GLU A 52 -8.35 -3.40 10.58
C GLU A 52 -8.62 -2.92 12.01
N THR A 53 -9.22 -3.77 12.85
CA THR A 53 -9.43 -3.44 14.28
C THR A 53 -8.11 -3.28 15.04
N VAL A 54 -7.12 -4.15 14.76
CA VAL A 54 -5.81 -4.06 15.41
C VAL A 54 -5.10 -2.78 14.99
N LEU A 55 -5.11 -2.46 13.70
CA LEU A 55 -4.50 -1.25 13.14
C LEU A 55 -5.20 0.01 13.65
N ALA A 56 -6.53 0.06 13.66
CA ALA A 56 -7.28 1.21 14.16
C ALA A 56 -6.99 1.49 15.65
N ASP A 57 -6.91 0.43 16.46
CA ASP A 57 -6.49 0.57 17.86
C ASP A 57 -5.03 1.03 18.00
N GLU A 58 -4.13 0.60 17.10
CA GLU A 58 -2.74 1.04 17.06
C GLU A 58 -2.64 2.52 16.68
N ASP A 59 -3.43 2.99 15.71
CA ASP A 59 -3.52 4.40 15.33
C ASP A 59 -4.05 5.24 16.50
N GLY A 60 -5.09 4.75 17.19
CA GLY A 60 -5.65 5.40 18.38
C GLY A 60 -4.67 5.51 19.55
N GLU A 61 -3.69 4.62 19.67
CA GLU A 61 -2.65 4.71 20.73
C GLU A 61 -1.72 5.92 20.53
N GLN A 62 -1.53 6.37 19.29
CA GLN A 62 -0.65 7.50 18.95
C GLN A 62 -1.35 8.86 19.06
N ASP A 63 -2.67 8.88 18.85
CA ASP A 63 -3.46 10.12 18.71
C ASP A 63 -2.83 11.06 17.65
N ALA A 64 -2.30 10.47 16.58
CA ALA A 64 -1.59 11.19 15.51
C ALA A 64 -2.50 12.12 14.71
N ASP A 65 -3.81 11.88 14.76
CA ASP A 65 -4.85 12.66 14.10
C ASP A 65 -5.20 13.95 14.86
N ARG A 66 -4.63 14.16 16.05
CA ARG A 66 -4.86 15.39 16.81
C ARG A 66 -4.29 16.60 16.06
N TRP A 67 -5.13 17.60 15.84
CA TRP A 67 -4.67 18.90 15.34
C TRP A 67 -3.89 19.63 16.42
N VAL A 68 -2.59 19.81 16.19
CA VAL A 68 -1.69 20.52 17.11
C VAL A 68 -1.05 21.76 16.48
N SER A 69 -1.20 21.93 15.17
CA SER A 69 -0.72 23.08 14.42
C SER A 69 -1.80 23.63 13.50
N HIS A 70 -1.81 24.95 13.31
CA HIS A 70 -2.64 25.63 12.32
C HIS A 70 -1.99 25.68 10.92
N THR A 71 -0.77 25.17 10.78
CA THR A 71 -0.05 25.10 9.50
C THR A 71 0.14 23.65 9.07
N ALA A 72 0.04 23.39 7.76
CA ALA A 72 0.25 22.05 7.19
C ALA A 72 1.63 21.48 7.55
N TRP A 73 2.69 22.28 7.40
CA TRP A 73 4.06 21.90 7.77
C TRP A 73 4.21 21.55 9.24
N GLY A 74 3.55 22.28 10.14
CA GLY A 74 3.59 21.97 11.56
C GLY A 74 2.83 20.67 11.90
N GLN A 75 1.74 20.40 11.20
CA GLN A 75 0.97 19.16 11.36
C GLN A 75 1.73 17.95 10.81
N GLU A 76 2.37 18.08 9.65
CA GLU A 76 3.24 17.06 9.05
C GLU A 76 4.44 16.75 9.97
N CYS A 77 5.11 17.77 10.49
CA CYS A 77 6.19 17.60 11.47
C CYS A 77 5.72 16.82 12.71
N PHE A 78 4.54 17.14 13.24
CA PHE A 78 3.96 16.40 14.36
C PHE A 78 3.72 14.92 14.02
N GLN A 79 3.13 14.62 12.87
CA GLN A 79 2.90 13.24 12.43
C GLN A 79 4.21 12.46 12.30
N ILE A 80 5.26 13.09 11.74
CA ILE A 80 6.60 12.48 11.65
C ILE A 80 7.15 12.18 13.05
N LEU A 81 7.08 13.15 13.98
CA LEU A 81 7.55 12.97 15.36
C LEU A 81 6.80 11.85 16.08
N VAL A 82 5.50 11.76 15.89
CA VAL A 82 4.65 10.71 16.47
C VAL A 82 5.05 9.34 15.94
N GLN A 83 5.24 9.20 14.63
CA GLN A 83 5.72 7.96 14.01
C GLN A 83 7.15 7.58 14.45
N TRP A 84 8.03 8.58 14.64
CA TRP A 84 9.37 8.38 15.17
C TRP A 84 9.34 7.86 16.61
N LEU A 85 8.55 8.50 17.48
CA LEU A 85 8.36 8.07 18.85
C LEU A 85 7.77 6.66 18.92
N TRP A 86 6.86 6.31 18.02
CA TRP A 86 6.32 4.96 17.91
C TRP A 86 7.40 3.90 17.62
N ASN A 87 8.24 4.16 16.61
CA ASN A 87 9.34 3.25 16.25
C ASN A 87 10.35 3.13 17.40
N LEU A 88 10.65 4.24 18.07
CA LEU A 88 11.55 4.23 19.21
C LEU A 88 10.99 3.40 20.39
N ARG A 89 9.70 3.57 20.72
CA ARG A 89 9.04 2.75 21.76
C ARG A 89 9.05 1.27 21.42
N MET A 90 8.90 0.93 20.14
CA MET A 90 9.01 -0.44 19.66
C MET A 90 10.42 -1.01 19.89
N GLU A 91 11.45 -0.29 19.48
CA GLU A 91 12.85 -0.73 19.61
C GLU A 91 13.26 -0.91 21.08
N LEU A 92 13.03 0.13 21.90
CA LEU A 92 13.36 0.10 23.32
C LEU A 92 12.52 -0.96 24.06
N GLY A 93 11.24 -1.12 23.68
CA GLY A 93 10.39 -2.17 24.22
C GLY A 93 10.88 -3.57 23.88
N LEU A 94 11.39 -3.81 22.66
CA LEU A 94 11.96 -5.11 22.28
C LEU A 94 13.26 -5.40 23.04
N HIS A 95 14.08 -4.37 23.29
CA HIS A 95 15.28 -4.51 24.13
C HIS A 95 14.94 -4.82 25.59
N LEU A 96 13.86 -4.22 26.10
CA LEU A 96 13.39 -4.46 27.46
C LEU A 96 12.72 -5.84 27.61
N THR A 97 11.90 -6.23 26.66
CA THR A 97 11.16 -7.49 26.66
C THR A 97 11.26 -8.11 25.28
N PRO A 98 12.30 -8.93 25.04
CA PRO A 98 12.45 -9.64 23.79
C PRO A 98 11.19 -10.45 23.49
N ALA A 99 10.46 -10.04 22.46
CA ALA A 99 9.28 -10.73 22.01
C ALA A 99 9.64 -11.63 20.83
N THR A 100 9.16 -12.87 20.86
CA THR A 100 9.28 -13.77 19.73
C THR A 100 8.37 -13.30 18.59
N VAL A 101 8.84 -13.46 17.36
CA VAL A 101 8.01 -13.25 16.17
C VAL A 101 6.89 -14.28 16.20
N ARG A 102 5.64 -13.81 16.22
CA ARG A 102 4.47 -14.65 16.11
C ARG A 102 4.34 -15.09 14.66
N THR A 103 3.95 -16.35 14.46
CA THR A 103 3.70 -16.90 13.14
C THR A 103 2.27 -17.43 13.15
N THR A 104 1.45 -16.89 12.25
CA THR A 104 0.05 -17.28 12.10
C THR A 104 -0.12 -17.87 10.70
N GLU A 105 -0.72 -19.05 10.62
CA GLU A 105 -1.10 -19.64 9.34
C GLU A 105 -2.34 -18.91 8.79
N PHE A 106 -2.21 -18.38 7.56
CA PHE A 106 -3.29 -17.70 6.85
C PHE A 106 -4.03 -18.64 5.90
N ALA A 107 -3.30 -19.53 5.24
CA ALA A 107 -3.86 -20.52 4.34
C ALA A 107 -3.03 -21.81 4.41
N PRO A 108 -3.68 -22.98 4.48
CA PRO A 108 -2.97 -24.25 4.53
C PRO A 108 -2.28 -24.57 3.20
N ALA A 109 -1.20 -25.35 3.29
CA ALA A 109 -0.66 -26.01 2.11
C ALA A 109 -1.71 -26.96 1.54
N HIS A 110 -1.99 -26.86 0.25
CA HIS A 110 -2.92 -27.78 -0.39
C HIS A 110 -2.14 -29.03 -0.79
N ALA A 111 -2.46 -30.17 -0.17
CA ALA A 111 -1.80 -31.43 -0.45
C ALA A 111 -1.98 -31.79 -1.93
N VAL A 112 -0.86 -32.08 -2.60
CA VAL A 112 -0.86 -32.76 -3.89
C VAL A 112 -1.40 -34.16 -3.63
N LEU A 113 -2.70 -34.39 -3.87
CA LEU A 113 -3.14 -35.75 -4.15
C LEU A 113 -2.41 -36.14 -5.45
N PRO A 114 -1.63 -37.24 -5.48
CA PRO A 114 -1.03 -37.69 -6.71
C PRO A 114 -2.18 -38.03 -7.66
N VAL A 115 -2.41 -37.15 -8.64
CA VAL A 115 -3.22 -37.51 -9.80
C VAL A 115 -2.53 -38.74 -10.38
N ALA A 116 -3.25 -39.86 -10.38
CA ALA A 116 -2.78 -41.12 -10.90
C ALA A 116 -2.21 -40.87 -12.31
N LEU A 117 -0.92 -41.15 -12.44
CA LEU A 117 -0.16 -41.02 -13.66
C LEU A 117 -0.71 -42.06 -14.65
N SER A 118 -1.65 -41.66 -15.50
CA SER A 118 -2.23 -42.55 -16.51
C SER A 118 -2.69 -41.73 -17.72
N GLU A 119 -1.75 -41.28 -18.56
CA GLU A 119 -1.77 -41.52 -20.01
C GLU A 119 -0.49 -40.97 -20.67
N PRO A 120 -0.04 -41.55 -21.80
CA PRO A 120 1.33 -41.42 -22.27
C PRO A 120 1.61 -40.07 -22.92
N ALA A 121 2.86 -39.64 -22.81
CA ALA A 121 3.39 -38.48 -23.50
C ALA A 121 3.34 -38.67 -25.02
N VAL A 122 2.82 -37.67 -25.73
CA VAL A 122 2.86 -37.54 -27.19
C VAL A 122 3.58 -36.23 -27.54
N PRO A 123 4.48 -36.20 -28.54
CA PRO A 123 5.48 -35.16 -28.66
C PRO A 123 4.94 -33.83 -29.20
N SER A 124 5.67 -32.78 -28.84
CA SER A 124 5.48 -31.38 -29.24
C SER A 124 5.23 -31.20 -30.73
N GLY A 125 4.00 -30.78 -31.07
CA GLY A 125 3.64 -30.29 -32.39
C GLY A 125 3.82 -28.78 -32.47
N SER A 126 4.63 -28.34 -33.44
CA SER A 126 4.68 -26.97 -33.95
C SER A 126 3.27 -26.43 -34.21
N ALA A 127 2.87 -25.36 -33.51
CA ALA A 127 1.57 -24.74 -33.69
C ALA A 127 1.44 -24.20 -35.13
N ALA A 128 0.50 -24.76 -35.89
CA ALA A 128 0.14 -24.25 -37.21
C ALA A 128 -0.39 -22.80 -37.10
N PRO A 129 -0.15 -21.94 -38.12
CA PRO A 129 -0.67 -20.57 -38.11
C PRO A 129 -2.20 -20.59 -38.12
N VAL A 130 -2.80 -19.99 -37.08
CA VAL A 130 -4.26 -19.78 -36.99
C VAL A 130 -4.67 -18.81 -38.10
N ILE A 131 -5.54 -19.25 -39.00
CA ILE A 131 -6.10 -18.41 -40.06
C ILE A 131 -7.33 -17.69 -39.50
N TYR A 132 -7.31 -16.37 -39.51
CA TYR A 132 -8.43 -15.55 -39.06
C TYR A 132 -9.32 -15.12 -40.22
N GLY A 133 -10.62 -15.01 -39.95
CA GLY A 133 -11.63 -14.49 -40.85
C GLY A 133 -11.59 -12.96 -40.98
N PRO A 134 -12.53 -12.36 -41.73
CA PRO A 134 -12.56 -10.92 -41.95
C PRO A 134 -12.72 -10.13 -40.65
N ALA A 135 -12.18 -8.91 -40.63
CA ALA A 135 -12.27 -7.98 -39.50
C ALA A 135 -13.74 -7.66 -39.18
N GLN A 136 -14.15 -7.88 -37.94
CA GLN A 136 -15.41 -7.41 -37.39
C GLN A 136 -15.18 -6.15 -36.54
N TRP A 137 -15.97 -5.12 -36.81
CA TRP A 137 -15.84 -3.83 -36.13
C TRP A 137 -16.72 -3.78 -34.90
N ALA A 138 -16.20 -3.20 -33.81
CA ALA A 138 -17.04 -2.87 -32.66
C ALA A 138 -18.25 -2.02 -33.12
N LYS A 139 -19.43 -2.31 -32.55
CA LYS A 139 -20.67 -1.55 -32.83
C LYS A 139 -20.43 -0.05 -32.60
N ARG A 140 -21.20 0.79 -33.29
CA ARG A 140 -21.12 2.27 -33.24
C ARG A 140 -20.81 2.74 -31.82
N SER A 141 -19.74 3.52 -31.67
CA SER A 141 -19.52 4.23 -30.41
C SER A 141 -20.73 5.15 -30.19
N PHE A 142 -21.22 5.22 -28.96
CA PHE A 142 -22.37 6.02 -28.54
C PHE A 142 -22.23 7.54 -28.83
N THR A 143 -21.07 7.93 -29.33
CA THR A 143 -20.48 9.26 -29.37
C THR A 143 -20.50 9.91 -30.76
N GLY A 144 -21.30 9.41 -31.70
CA GLY A 144 -21.61 10.10 -32.96
C GLY A 144 -20.50 10.15 -34.03
N GLY A 145 -19.29 9.68 -33.73
CA GLY A 145 -18.19 9.61 -34.70
C GLY A 145 -18.34 8.51 -35.76
N PHE A 146 -17.52 8.56 -36.81
CA PHE A 146 -17.48 7.53 -37.86
C PHE A 146 -17.32 6.10 -37.29
N PRO A 147 -18.17 5.14 -37.66
CA PRO A 147 -18.07 3.75 -37.18
C PRO A 147 -16.79 3.07 -37.68
N GLY A 148 -16.33 2.02 -37.00
CA GLY A 148 -15.17 1.25 -37.46
C GLY A 148 -15.32 0.70 -38.89
N SER A 149 -16.55 0.43 -39.33
CA SER A 149 -16.86 -0.11 -40.66
C SER A 149 -16.53 0.82 -41.83
N VAL A 150 -16.34 2.14 -41.61
CA VAL A 150 -15.90 3.06 -42.68
C VAL A 150 -14.38 3.15 -42.80
N PHE A 151 -13.63 2.41 -41.98
CA PHE A 151 -12.18 2.29 -42.09
C PHE A 151 -11.84 1.01 -42.85
N THR A 152 -11.18 1.15 -44.01
CA THR A 152 -10.95 0.01 -44.92
C THR A 152 -9.61 -0.65 -44.66
N LEU A 153 -9.63 -1.94 -44.34
CA LEU A 153 -8.43 -2.76 -44.18
C LEU A 153 -7.71 -2.89 -45.52
N GLN A 154 -6.41 -2.61 -45.51
CA GLN A 154 -5.53 -2.65 -46.66
C GLN A 154 -4.77 -3.99 -46.72
N PRO A 155 -4.28 -4.41 -47.90
CA PRO A 155 -3.49 -5.63 -48.06
C PRO A 155 -2.20 -5.66 -47.21
N ASP A 156 -1.64 -4.50 -46.90
CA ASP A 156 -0.44 -4.35 -46.05
C ASP A 156 -0.74 -4.44 -44.54
N GLY A 157 -2.01 -4.68 -44.18
CA GLY A 157 -2.47 -4.80 -42.80
C GLY A 157 -2.72 -3.46 -42.10
N THR A 158 -2.65 -2.32 -42.79
CA THR A 158 -3.06 -0.99 -42.27
C THR A 158 -4.54 -0.72 -42.51
N LEU A 159 -5.13 0.29 -41.87
CA LEU A 159 -6.46 0.80 -42.24
C LEU A 159 -6.36 2.14 -42.95
N ARG A 160 -7.26 2.43 -43.88
CA ARG A 160 -7.50 3.78 -44.40
C ARG A 160 -8.74 4.39 -43.79
N CYS A 161 -8.65 5.64 -43.36
CA CYS A 161 -9.82 6.39 -42.90
C CYS A 161 -10.61 6.99 -44.09
N PRO A 162 -11.81 7.56 -43.86
CA PRO A 162 -12.60 8.22 -44.91
C PRO A 162 -11.90 9.41 -45.61
N ALA A 163 -10.86 9.98 -44.99
CA ALA A 163 -10.01 11.02 -45.58
C ALA A 163 -8.72 10.45 -46.21
N ASP A 164 -8.67 9.14 -46.47
CA ASP A 164 -7.56 8.41 -47.09
C ASP A 164 -6.21 8.46 -46.34
N HIS A 165 -6.23 8.75 -45.03
CA HIS A 165 -5.04 8.67 -44.20
C HIS A 165 -4.86 7.28 -43.56
N PRO A 166 -3.62 6.79 -43.44
CA PRO A 166 -3.33 5.48 -42.87
C PRO A 166 -3.44 5.46 -41.34
N LEU A 167 -3.97 4.37 -40.81
CA LEU A 167 -3.93 3.96 -39.41
C LEU A 167 -3.11 2.69 -39.30
N TYR A 168 -2.19 2.68 -38.34
CA TYR A 168 -1.27 1.58 -38.12
C TYR A 168 -1.73 0.74 -36.95
N ALA A 169 -1.52 -0.58 -37.02
CA ALA A 169 -1.73 -1.47 -35.89
C ALA A 169 -0.75 -1.09 -34.78
N GLN A 170 -1.28 -0.68 -33.62
CA GLN A 170 -0.48 -0.34 -32.44
C GLN A 170 -0.42 -1.50 -31.46
N GLU A 171 -1.47 -2.31 -31.41
CA GLU A 171 -1.61 -3.35 -30.40
C GLU A 171 -2.38 -4.54 -30.96
N ARG A 172 -1.94 -5.75 -30.63
CA ARG A 172 -2.57 -7.02 -30.98
C ARG A 172 -2.77 -7.81 -29.70
N ARG A 173 -4.02 -8.05 -29.32
CA ARG A 173 -4.38 -8.78 -28.10
C ARG A 173 -5.15 -10.05 -28.47
N PRO A 174 -4.58 -11.23 -28.25
CA PRO A 174 -5.37 -12.46 -28.29
C PRO A 174 -6.37 -12.46 -27.12
N GLU A 175 -7.61 -12.82 -27.40
CA GLU A 175 -8.67 -12.99 -26.41
C GLU A 175 -8.88 -14.48 -26.11
N HIS A 176 -9.54 -14.75 -24.97
CA HIS A 176 -9.73 -16.12 -24.48
C HIS A 176 -10.61 -16.99 -25.41
N ASP A 177 -11.50 -16.37 -26.18
CA ASP A 177 -12.35 -17.03 -27.17
C ASP A 177 -11.62 -17.37 -28.48
N GLY A 178 -10.29 -17.15 -28.51
CA GLY A 178 -9.45 -17.36 -29.69
C GLY A 178 -9.55 -16.22 -30.71
N SER A 179 -10.35 -15.18 -30.45
CA SER A 179 -10.37 -13.99 -31.29
C SER A 179 -9.12 -13.13 -31.08
N LEU A 180 -8.77 -12.35 -32.09
CA LEU A 180 -7.67 -11.41 -32.06
C LEU A 180 -8.21 -9.99 -32.16
N ARG A 181 -8.05 -9.19 -31.11
CA ARG A 181 -8.37 -7.76 -31.16
C ARG A 181 -7.14 -6.96 -31.55
N VAL A 182 -7.26 -6.20 -32.64
CA VAL A 182 -6.22 -5.30 -33.14
C VAL A 182 -6.68 -3.86 -33.00
N LEU A 183 -5.88 -3.05 -32.30
CA LEU A 183 -6.11 -1.61 -32.17
C LEU A 183 -5.29 -0.87 -33.23
N TYR A 184 -5.99 -0.12 -34.07
CA TYR A 184 -5.42 0.74 -35.08
C TYR A 184 -5.47 2.21 -34.64
N ALA A 185 -4.41 2.96 -34.89
CA ALA A 185 -4.39 4.40 -34.63
C ALA A 185 -3.75 5.19 -35.77
N GLY A 186 -4.33 6.35 -36.04
CA GLY A 186 -3.75 7.32 -36.99
C GLY A 186 -2.60 8.11 -36.37
N ARG A 187 -1.91 8.90 -37.17
CA ARG A 187 -1.00 9.93 -36.64
C ARG A 187 -1.77 11.20 -36.34
N ILE A 188 -1.51 11.81 -35.18
CA ILE A 188 -2.21 13.04 -34.76
C ILE A 188 -2.00 14.19 -35.75
N GLY A 189 -0.86 14.24 -36.45
CA GLY A 189 -0.59 15.23 -37.49
C GLY A 189 -1.61 15.19 -38.63
N PHE A 190 -1.96 14.00 -39.11
CA PHE A 190 -3.00 13.83 -40.14
C PHE A 190 -4.38 14.22 -39.62
N CYS A 191 -4.72 13.87 -38.38
CA CYS A 191 -6.01 14.24 -37.80
C CYS A 191 -6.16 15.75 -37.58
N ARG A 192 -5.09 16.47 -37.21
CA ARG A 192 -5.16 17.91 -36.89
C ARG A 192 -5.53 18.77 -38.09
N ALA A 193 -5.03 18.42 -39.27
CA ALA A 193 -5.27 19.13 -40.53
C ALA A 193 -6.44 18.56 -41.36
N CYS A 194 -7.10 17.49 -40.88
CA CYS A 194 -8.14 16.80 -41.64
C CYS A 194 -9.46 17.59 -41.62
N PRO A 195 -10.11 17.83 -42.79
CA PRO A 195 -11.39 18.53 -42.85
C PRO A 195 -12.54 17.73 -42.20
N LEU A 196 -12.40 16.40 -42.08
CA LEU A 196 -13.38 15.53 -41.43
C LEU A 196 -13.17 15.40 -39.92
N ARG A 197 -12.25 16.18 -39.32
CA ARG A 197 -11.83 16.01 -37.92
C ARG A 197 -12.98 16.12 -36.93
N GLU A 198 -13.86 17.11 -37.07
CA GLU A 198 -14.96 17.35 -36.12
C GLU A 198 -15.98 16.19 -36.12
N GLN A 199 -16.24 15.59 -37.28
CA GLN A 199 -17.11 14.41 -37.39
C GLN A 199 -16.39 13.11 -37.00
N CYS A 200 -15.08 13.02 -37.21
CA CYS A 200 -14.28 11.81 -36.96
C CYS A 200 -13.84 11.68 -35.49
N GLN A 201 -13.52 12.81 -34.85
CA GLN A 201 -13.11 12.91 -33.47
C GLN A 201 -14.23 13.53 -32.65
N GLU A 202 -14.75 12.77 -31.69
CA GLU A 202 -15.86 13.15 -30.80
C GLU A 202 -15.63 14.51 -30.10
N HIS A 203 -14.36 14.92 -29.93
CA HIS A 203 -14.02 16.20 -29.33
C HIS A 203 -12.88 16.89 -30.10
N PRO A 204 -13.08 18.11 -30.65
CA PRO A 204 -12.07 18.79 -31.47
C PRO A 204 -10.79 19.14 -30.70
N SER A 205 -10.86 19.24 -29.37
CA SER A 205 -9.70 19.51 -28.51
C SER A 205 -8.88 18.25 -28.14
N THR A 206 -9.25 17.06 -28.61
CA THR A 206 -8.53 15.83 -28.25
C THR A 206 -7.07 15.89 -28.72
N LYS A 207 -6.16 15.53 -27.81
CA LYS A 207 -4.73 15.39 -28.10
C LYS A 207 -4.39 14.01 -28.69
N LYS A 208 -5.34 13.07 -28.70
CA LYS A 208 -5.15 11.69 -29.17
C LYS A 208 -5.62 11.53 -30.62
N PRO A 209 -4.93 10.75 -31.46
CA PRO A 209 -5.39 10.45 -32.82
C PRO A 209 -6.65 9.57 -32.80
N ARG A 210 -7.32 9.47 -33.94
CA ARG A 210 -8.43 8.51 -34.11
C ARG A 210 -7.93 7.08 -33.88
N ARG A 211 -8.69 6.31 -33.10
CA ARG A 211 -8.43 4.89 -32.81
C ARG A 211 -9.63 4.05 -33.22
N VAL A 212 -9.37 2.87 -33.76
CA VAL A 212 -10.39 1.91 -34.19
C VAL A 212 -9.95 0.50 -33.79
N SER A 213 -10.83 -0.27 -33.18
CA SER A 213 -10.60 -1.67 -32.85
C SER A 213 -11.28 -2.59 -33.86
N ALA A 214 -10.51 -3.52 -34.42
CA ALA A 214 -11.01 -4.65 -35.21
C ALA A 214 -10.89 -5.93 -34.37
N VAL A 215 -11.87 -6.81 -34.44
CA VAL A 215 -11.84 -8.15 -33.85
C VAL A 215 -11.84 -9.17 -34.99
N PHE A 216 -10.86 -10.06 -35.00
CA PHE A 216 -10.70 -11.11 -35.98
C PHE A 216 -11.05 -12.45 -35.33
N TRP A 217 -11.94 -13.22 -35.93
CA TRP A 217 -12.35 -14.53 -35.42
C TRP A 217 -11.61 -15.65 -36.14
N PRO A 218 -11.18 -16.71 -35.45
CA PRO A 218 -10.51 -17.85 -36.08
C PRO A 218 -11.48 -18.54 -37.06
N LEU A 219 -11.01 -18.85 -38.27
CA LEU A 219 -11.76 -19.71 -39.19
C LEU A 219 -11.66 -21.16 -38.71
N PRO A 220 -12.75 -21.94 -38.77
CA PRO A 220 -12.68 -23.37 -38.47
C PRO A 220 -11.72 -24.06 -39.46
N PRO A 221 -10.81 -24.93 -38.97
CA PRO A 221 -9.97 -25.74 -39.86
C PRO A 221 -10.83 -26.73 -40.66
N ASP A 222 -10.32 -27.08 -41.84
CA ASP A 222 -10.91 -28.02 -42.82
C ASP A 222 -11.51 -29.27 -42.14
N PRO A 223 -12.78 -29.66 -42.41
CA PRO A 223 -13.52 -30.70 -41.68
C PRO A 223 -12.91 -32.13 -41.70
N LEU A 224 -11.81 -32.37 -42.42
CA LEU A 224 -11.05 -33.63 -42.36
C LEU A 224 -9.94 -33.63 -41.30
N SER A 225 -9.64 -32.50 -40.68
CA SER A 225 -8.74 -32.43 -39.52
C SER A 225 -9.58 -32.48 -38.26
N ALA A 226 -9.46 -33.57 -37.49
CA ALA A 226 -10.12 -33.71 -36.20
C ALA A 226 -9.85 -32.46 -35.35
N PRO A 227 -10.85 -31.93 -34.61
CA PRO A 227 -10.65 -30.72 -33.83
C PRO A 227 -9.61 -31.01 -32.75
N ALA A 228 -8.42 -30.46 -32.89
CA ALA A 228 -7.52 -30.29 -31.77
C ALA A 228 -8.22 -29.32 -30.82
N VAL A 229 -8.79 -29.86 -29.75
CA VAL A 229 -9.23 -29.06 -28.60
C VAL A 229 -8.04 -28.17 -28.25
N PRO A 230 -8.16 -26.83 -28.31
CA PRO A 230 -7.08 -25.97 -27.84
C PRO A 230 -6.96 -26.23 -26.35
N SER A 231 -6.00 -27.08 -26.02
CA SER A 231 -5.53 -27.25 -24.66
C SER A 231 -5.12 -25.87 -24.22
N LEU A 232 -5.82 -25.32 -23.22
CA LEU A 232 -5.30 -24.22 -22.42
C LEU A 232 -3.82 -24.52 -22.17
N PRO A 233 -2.89 -23.55 -22.28
CA PRO A 233 -1.56 -23.79 -21.77
C PRO A 233 -1.75 -24.31 -20.35
N HIS A 234 -1.41 -25.57 -20.13
CA HIS A 234 -1.40 -26.16 -18.82
C HIS A 234 -0.25 -25.45 -18.14
N VAL A 235 -0.53 -24.27 -17.59
CA VAL A 235 0.23 -23.76 -16.47
C VAL A 235 0.08 -24.87 -15.46
N PRO A 236 1.15 -25.61 -15.11
CA PRO A 236 1.03 -26.58 -14.03
C PRO A 236 0.39 -25.81 -12.87
N VAL A 237 -0.78 -26.25 -12.42
CA VAL A 237 -1.35 -25.76 -11.18
C VAL A 237 -0.39 -26.26 -10.13
N VAL A 238 0.65 -25.46 -9.87
CA VAL A 238 1.58 -25.71 -8.79
C VAL A 238 0.72 -25.50 -7.56
N SER A 239 0.29 -26.63 -6.98
CA SER A 239 -0.37 -26.58 -5.69
C SER A 239 0.62 -25.98 -4.71
N PRO A 240 0.22 -24.99 -3.90
CA PRO A 240 1.13 -24.37 -2.94
C PRO A 240 1.70 -25.45 -2.04
N SER A 241 3.01 -25.68 -2.15
CA SER A 241 3.74 -26.73 -1.43
C SER A 241 4.01 -26.38 0.03
N ALA A 242 3.70 -25.14 0.43
CA ALA A 242 3.89 -24.61 1.76
C ALA A 242 2.69 -23.73 2.16
N PRO A 243 2.36 -23.66 3.45
CA PRO A 243 1.29 -22.79 3.94
C PRO A 243 1.69 -21.31 3.78
N LEU A 244 0.68 -20.46 3.62
CA LEU A 244 0.87 -19.02 3.74
C LEU A 244 0.98 -18.65 5.22
N LEU A 245 2.11 -18.06 5.59
CA LEU A 245 2.40 -17.66 6.96
C LEU A 245 2.50 -16.14 7.06
N TRP A 246 1.81 -15.58 8.04
CA TRP A 246 1.97 -14.20 8.47
C TRP A 246 2.85 -14.13 9.70
N ARG A 247 3.80 -13.19 9.67
CA ARG A 247 4.77 -13.02 10.74
C ARG A 247 4.73 -11.59 11.24
N ASP A 248 4.50 -11.45 12.54
CA ASP A 248 4.48 -10.15 13.18
C ASP A 248 5.03 -10.21 14.61
N TRP A 249 5.46 -9.05 15.12
CA TRP A 249 5.74 -8.90 16.54
C TRP A 249 4.46 -8.53 17.28
N PRO A 250 4.31 -8.87 18.57
CA PRO A 250 3.20 -8.38 19.39
C PRO A 250 3.42 -6.90 19.73
N ARG A 251 3.37 -6.03 18.72
CA ARG A 251 3.85 -4.65 18.76
C ARG A 251 3.18 -3.85 19.89
N ARG A 252 1.86 -4.03 20.07
CA ARG A 252 1.11 -3.42 21.17
C ARG A 252 1.63 -3.76 22.55
N SER A 253 1.88 -5.04 22.85
CA SER A 253 2.35 -5.42 24.18
C SER A 253 3.74 -4.83 24.46
N VAL A 254 4.62 -4.88 23.45
CA VAL A 254 5.97 -4.32 23.50
C VAL A 254 5.94 -2.80 23.81
N ARG A 255 5.18 -2.00 23.05
CA ARG A 255 5.09 -0.54 23.29
C ARG A 255 4.42 -0.20 24.61
N ARG A 256 3.36 -0.91 24.99
CA ARG A 256 2.66 -0.69 26.25
C ARG A 256 3.54 -1.03 27.44
N HIS A 257 4.32 -2.10 27.35
CA HIS A 257 5.25 -2.47 28.42
C HIS A 257 6.32 -1.40 28.62
N TRP A 258 6.91 -0.89 27.53
CA TRP A 258 7.82 0.26 27.59
C TRP A 258 7.16 1.50 28.23
N THR A 259 5.94 1.83 27.80
CA THR A 259 5.20 2.98 28.34
C THR A 259 4.86 2.79 29.82
N GLN A 260 4.52 1.56 30.24
CA GLN A 260 4.28 1.23 31.65
C GLN A 260 5.54 1.33 32.48
N LEU A 261 6.69 0.90 31.96
CA LEU A 261 7.98 1.09 32.61
C LEU A 261 8.23 2.57 32.85
N LEU A 262 8.16 3.42 31.82
CA LEU A 262 8.36 4.86 31.95
C LEU A 262 7.40 5.51 32.95
N ARG A 263 6.13 5.07 32.99
CA ARG A 263 5.13 5.60 33.94
C ARG A 263 5.34 5.13 35.38
N ARG A 264 6.01 4.00 35.57
CA ARG A 264 6.33 3.41 36.89
C ARG A 264 7.78 3.63 37.28
N GLU A 265 8.53 4.33 36.46
CA GLU A 265 9.94 4.61 36.68
C GLU A 265 10.08 5.38 37.99
N THR A 266 10.92 4.85 38.87
CA THR A 266 11.26 5.52 40.11
C THR A 266 12.60 6.21 39.92
N ALA A 267 12.67 7.48 40.34
CA ALA A 267 13.92 8.22 40.43
C ALA A 267 14.25 8.44 41.91
N THR A 268 15.46 8.06 42.31
CA THR A 268 15.99 8.40 43.64
C THR A 268 16.96 9.56 43.54
N PHE A 269 16.77 10.53 44.41
CA PHE A 269 17.55 11.75 44.46
C PHE A 269 18.44 11.71 45.69
N SER A 270 19.74 11.87 45.51
CA SER A 270 20.69 12.04 46.60
C SER A 270 21.50 13.30 46.38
N TRP A 271 21.59 14.14 47.40
CA TRP A 271 22.48 15.28 47.40
C TRP A 271 23.83 14.85 47.93
N GLU A 272 24.91 15.15 47.21
CA GLU A 272 26.26 15.05 47.77
C GLU A 272 26.36 16.05 48.93
N ALA A 273 26.73 15.54 50.11
CA ALA A 273 26.94 16.37 51.28
C ALA A 273 28.04 17.39 50.96
N CYS A 274 27.70 18.66 50.99
CA CYS A 274 28.68 19.73 50.86
C CYS A 274 29.61 19.65 52.09
N PRO A 275 30.94 19.51 51.93
CA PRO A 275 31.84 19.61 53.06
C PRO A 275 31.75 21.04 53.60
N GLN A 276 31.07 21.18 54.73
CA GLN A 276 30.92 22.39 55.55
C GLN A 276 30.00 23.48 55.00
N SER A 277 28.71 23.37 55.34
CA SER A 277 27.95 24.54 55.76
C SER A 277 27.38 24.25 57.14
N SER A 278 28.15 24.59 58.16
CA SER A 278 27.65 24.81 59.52
C SER A 278 26.88 26.14 59.54
N GLN A 279 25.78 26.21 58.78
CA GLN A 279 24.76 27.23 59.01
C GLN A 279 23.59 26.57 59.75
N PRO A 280 23.15 27.13 60.88
CA PRO A 280 21.94 26.66 61.53
C PRO A 280 20.79 26.79 60.53
N ALA A 281 19.93 25.77 60.47
CA ALA A 281 18.73 25.76 59.66
C ALA A 281 17.93 27.05 59.96
N HIS A 282 18.00 28.03 59.06
CA HIS A 282 17.11 29.18 59.13
C HIS A 282 15.69 28.63 58.96
N PRO A 283 14.76 28.89 59.90
CA PRO A 283 13.39 28.49 59.71
C PRO A 283 12.91 29.11 58.40
N LEU A 284 12.37 28.26 57.51
CA LEU A 284 11.66 28.68 56.30
C LEU A 284 10.52 29.61 56.73
N LYS A 285 10.80 30.91 56.85
CA LYS A 285 9.75 31.90 56.86
C LYS A 285 9.05 31.78 55.51
N PRO A 286 7.71 31.72 55.46
CA PRO A 286 7.02 31.84 54.18
C PRO A 286 7.54 33.12 53.53
N ASP A 287 8.06 32.99 52.32
CA ASP A 287 8.53 34.13 51.56
C ASP A 287 7.28 34.93 51.19
N GLU A 288 6.90 35.89 52.04
CA GLU A 288 5.86 36.88 51.77
C GLU A 288 6.39 37.92 50.77
N THR A 289 7.05 37.46 49.71
CA THR A 289 7.45 38.31 48.60
C THR A 289 6.19 38.73 47.84
N LEU A 290 5.78 39.97 48.09
CA LEU A 290 4.69 40.61 47.35
C LEU A 290 5.09 40.72 45.87
N LEU A 291 4.57 39.80 45.05
CA LEU A 291 4.77 39.83 43.61
C LEU A 291 4.11 41.08 43.01
N THR A 292 4.89 41.86 42.26
CA THR A 292 4.37 42.99 41.47
C THR A 292 3.46 42.48 40.36
N ARG A 293 2.63 43.37 39.80
CA ARG A 293 1.74 43.04 38.67
C ARG A 293 2.51 42.48 37.47
N GLU A 294 3.72 42.99 37.21
CA GLU A 294 4.60 42.53 36.14
C GLU A 294 5.21 41.16 36.43
N GLN A 295 5.61 40.89 37.68
CA GLN A 295 6.10 39.58 38.11
C GLN A 295 5.01 38.50 38.09
N ARG A 296 3.75 38.91 38.31
CA ARG A 296 2.57 38.04 38.22
C ARG A 296 2.07 37.85 36.78
N ALA A 297 2.43 38.76 35.88
CA ALA A 297 2.11 38.62 34.46
C ALA A 297 2.99 37.53 33.85
N HIS A 298 2.37 36.44 33.38
CA HIS A 298 3.05 35.32 32.74
C HIS A 298 3.55 35.70 31.33
N TYR A 299 4.54 36.59 31.25
CA TYR A 299 5.27 36.81 30.02
C TYR A 299 6.11 35.57 29.71
N ARG A 300 6.10 35.13 28.44
CA ARG A 300 7.00 34.07 27.99
C ARG A 300 8.42 34.61 28.08
N LEU A 301 9.16 34.17 29.11
CA LEU A 301 10.59 34.38 29.19
C LEU A 301 11.26 33.90 27.91
N SER A 302 12.22 34.69 27.41
CA SER A 302 13.12 34.26 26.34
C SER A 302 13.92 33.03 26.78
N TRP A 303 14.52 32.34 25.82
CA TRP A 303 15.34 31.16 26.12
C TRP A 303 16.54 31.51 27.00
N SER A 304 17.20 32.64 26.75
CA SER A 304 18.30 33.15 27.59
C SER A 304 17.85 33.47 29.01
N GLN A 305 16.69 34.09 29.20
CA GLN A 305 16.16 34.40 30.54
C GLN A 305 15.84 33.12 31.32
N ARG A 306 15.31 32.08 30.67
CA ARG A 306 15.05 30.79 31.33
C ARG A 306 16.33 30.08 31.71
N LEU A 307 17.33 30.06 30.83
CA LEU A 307 18.64 29.47 31.10
C LEU A 307 19.34 30.21 32.24
N ALA A 308 19.34 31.54 32.24
CA ALA A 308 19.93 32.33 33.32
C ALA A 308 19.22 32.10 34.67
N ARG A 309 17.89 32.02 34.68
CA ARG A 309 17.11 31.71 35.88
C ARG A 309 17.38 30.31 36.42
N ASN A 310 17.58 29.34 35.52
CA ASN A 310 17.86 27.95 35.88
C ASN A 310 19.37 27.66 36.01
N ALA A 311 20.24 28.67 35.87
CA ALA A 311 21.68 28.52 35.94
C ALA A 311 22.06 28.09 37.35
N ARG A 312 22.76 26.95 37.45
CA ARG A 312 23.21 26.40 38.72
C ARG A 312 24.41 27.23 39.24
N SER A 313 24.36 27.66 40.50
CA SER A 313 25.52 28.30 41.14
C SER A 313 26.66 27.30 41.32
N ALA A 314 27.90 27.79 41.25
CA ALA A 314 29.09 26.95 41.40
C ALA A 314 29.12 26.21 42.76
N ASP A 315 28.57 26.84 43.80
CA ASP A 315 28.55 26.34 45.17
C ASP A 315 27.31 25.48 45.51
N ALA A 316 26.38 25.30 44.56
CA ALA A 316 25.20 24.48 44.80
C ALA A 316 25.59 23.00 45.02
N PRO A 317 24.99 22.30 45.98
CA PRO A 317 25.27 20.87 46.20
C PRO A 317 24.99 20.06 44.92
N ARG A 318 25.79 19.02 44.69
CA ARG A 318 25.59 18.14 43.54
C ARG A 318 24.38 17.25 43.81
N LEU A 319 23.44 17.26 42.87
CA LEU A 319 22.31 16.35 42.85
C LEU A 319 22.68 15.14 42.01
N SER A 320 22.74 13.97 42.62
CA SER A 320 22.80 12.69 41.90
C SER A 320 21.37 12.17 41.74
N VAL A 321 21.01 11.86 40.50
CA VAL A 321 19.73 11.24 40.14
C VAL A 321 20.01 9.82 39.67
N LEU A 322 19.43 8.84 40.36
CA LEU A 322 19.48 7.45 39.96
C LEU A 322 18.11 7.04 39.43
N LEU A 323 18.08 6.67 38.14
CA LEU A 323 16.91 6.17 37.43
C LEU A 323 16.88 4.65 37.50
N HIS A 324 15.77 4.07 37.95
CA HIS A 324 15.64 2.63 38.16
C HIS A 324 14.91 1.96 36.99
N GLY A 325 15.33 0.74 36.64
CA GLY A 325 14.60 -0.13 35.71
C GLY A 325 14.78 0.20 34.22
N LEU A 326 15.54 1.23 33.85
CA LEU A 326 15.85 1.53 32.46
C LEU A 326 16.95 0.59 31.92
N PRO A 327 16.77 -0.01 30.72
CA PRO A 327 17.78 -0.90 30.13
C PRO A 327 19.02 -0.12 29.69
N VAL A 328 20.20 -0.76 29.72
CA VAL A 328 21.49 -0.15 29.31
C VAL A 328 21.42 0.49 27.92
N ARG A 329 20.74 -0.19 26.97
CA ARG A 329 20.46 0.28 25.61
C ARG A 329 19.84 1.68 25.57
N PHE A 330 18.99 2.04 26.54
CA PHE A 330 18.41 3.38 26.63
C PHE A 330 19.50 4.46 26.77
N PHE A 331 20.49 4.22 27.65
CA PHE A 331 21.59 5.15 27.87
C PHE A 331 22.62 5.12 26.74
N GLU A 332 22.75 4.02 26.00
CA GLU A 332 23.53 3.98 24.75
C GLU A 332 22.90 4.86 23.67
N THR A 333 21.57 4.84 23.54
CA THR A 333 20.85 5.61 22.52
C THR A 333 20.79 7.10 22.82
N PHE A 334 20.58 7.50 24.08
CA PHE A 334 20.36 8.90 24.46
C PHE A 334 21.52 9.54 25.21
N GLY A 335 22.56 8.76 25.50
CA GLY A 335 23.63 9.15 26.42
C GLY A 335 23.19 9.07 27.88
N PRO A 336 24.15 8.97 28.82
CA PRO A 336 23.86 9.18 30.23
C PRO A 336 23.40 10.63 30.45
N PRO A 337 22.57 10.91 31.47
CA PRO A 337 22.09 12.26 31.79
C PRO A 337 23.21 13.29 32.12
N ALA A 338 24.48 12.88 32.08
CA ALA A 338 25.66 13.68 32.42
C ALA A 338 26.31 14.44 31.24
N GLN A 339 25.73 14.47 30.04
CA GLN A 339 26.30 15.20 28.88
C GLN A 339 25.33 16.17 28.19
N ALA A 340 24.19 16.51 28.78
CA ALA A 340 23.26 17.51 28.23
C ALA A 340 23.54 18.95 28.69
N VAL A 341 24.72 19.22 29.26
CA VAL A 341 25.14 20.58 29.64
C VAL A 341 26.58 20.81 29.19
N ALA A 342 26.72 21.34 27.98
CA ALA A 342 27.83 22.20 27.58
C ALA A 342 27.24 23.35 26.76
#